data_AF-A0A453CXE1-F1
#
_entry.id   AF-A0A453CXE1-F1
#
_cell.length_a   1.000
_cell.length_b   1.000
_cell.length_c   1.000
_cell.angle_alpha   90.00
_cell.angle_beta   90.00
_cell.angle_gamma   90.00
#
_symmetry.space_group_name_H-M   'P 1'
#
loop_
_entity.id
_entity.type
_entity.pdbx_description
1 polymer ?
#
loop_
_entity_poly.entity_id
_entity_poly.type
_entity_poly.pdbx_seq_one_letter_code
_entity_poly.pdbx_strand_id
1 'polypeptide(L)'
;SGAKNWRWWMMVSVDVFFVVAGQTSATLLGRYYYHQGGSSKWISTFVQTAGFPILFLALLCFPKSSGGGGASGDAPVAKVAVIYVVLGLVIAADDMMYASGLKYLPVSTYSLICASQLAFNVVFSYVLNSQKLTGLIFNAVILLTLSDALLGVNHDETEDMSGMPRGKYLMGFLLTLGASGTYSLILSLMQLTFENVIKKHTYTAVLNMQIYTALVATVASMVGLFASGEWRMMTEEMDTFRSGQFSYFMTLVWTAVSWQITSVGVVGLVFEVSSLFSNVISTVSLPIVPLFAVLIFHDTMDGIKIIAMLIAAWGFVSYLMQHFIDDKKARKI
;
A
#
# COMPACT_ATOMS: atom_id res chain seq x y z
N SER A 1 2.79 -31.31 11.60
CA SER A 1 1.39 -31.22 11.16
C SER A 1 1.34 -30.56 9.78
N GLY A 2 1.23 -31.35 8.70
CA GLY A 2 1.27 -30.84 7.31
C GLY A 2 0.08 -29.93 6.94
N ALA A 3 -1.08 -30.14 7.58
CA ALA A 3 -2.28 -29.35 7.33
C ALA A 3 -2.21 -27.90 7.87
N LYS A 4 -1.46 -27.67 8.96
CA LYS A 4 -1.24 -26.32 9.52
C LYS A 4 -0.37 -25.47 8.59
N ASN A 5 0.64 -26.08 7.96
CA ASN A 5 1.50 -25.39 6.98
C ASN A 5 0.75 -25.12 5.68
N TRP A 6 -0.09 -26.04 5.20
CA TRP A 6 -0.88 -25.84 3.97
C TRP A 6 -1.87 -24.67 4.08
N ARG A 7 -2.58 -24.56 5.22
CA ARG A 7 -3.51 -23.45 5.47
C ARG A 7 -2.79 -22.10 5.51
N TRP A 8 -1.63 -22.03 6.18
CA TRP A 8 -0.81 -20.82 6.23
C TRP A 8 -0.30 -20.42 4.84
N TRP A 9 0.23 -21.37 4.05
CA TRP A 9 0.65 -21.07 2.68
C TRP A 9 -0.50 -20.60 1.78
N MET A 10 -1.70 -21.19 1.92
CA MET A 10 -2.88 -20.73 1.18
C MET A 10 -3.28 -19.32 1.59
N MET A 11 -3.22 -18.99 2.87
CA MET A 11 -3.53 -17.67 3.39
C MET A 11 -2.56 -16.59 2.89
N VAL A 12 -1.26 -16.82 3.03
CA VAL A 12 -0.22 -15.93 2.47
C VAL A 12 -0.42 -15.76 0.96
N SER A 13 -0.76 -16.84 0.24
CA SER A 13 -0.99 -16.76 -1.22
C SER A 13 -2.21 -15.90 -1.59
N VAL A 14 -3.29 -16.00 -0.81
CA VAL A 14 -4.50 -15.17 -0.99
C VAL A 14 -4.18 -13.71 -0.71
N ASP A 15 -3.45 -13.43 0.37
CA ASP A 15 -3.08 -12.05 0.72
C ASP A 15 -2.14 -11.43 -0.32
N VAL A 16 -1.15 -12.19 -0.83
CA VAL A 16 -0.31 -11.76 -1.95
C VAL A 16 -1.16 -11.46 -3.19
N PHE A 17 -2.13 -12.32 -3.51
CA PHE A 17 -3.03 -12.09 -4.64
C PHE A 17 -3.86 -10.82 -4.45
N PHE A 18 -4.39 -10.57 -3.25
CA PHE A 18 -5.13 -9.35 -2.93
C PHE A 18 -4.27 -8.09 -3.07
N VAL A 19 -3.02 -8.12 -2.59
CA VAL A 19 -2.10 -6.99 -2.78
C VAL A 19 -1.83 -6.74 -4.26
N VAL A 20 -1.43 -7.77 -5.01
CA VAL A 20 -1.06 -7.62 -6.42
C VAL A 20 -2.26 -7.18 -7.27
N ALA A 21 -3.39 -7.88 -7.18
CA ALA A 21 -4.57 -7.61 -7.98
C ALA A 21 -5.24 -6.27 -7.59
N GLY A 22 -5.35 -6.01 -6.29
CA GLY A 22 -5.92 -4.77 -5.77
C GLY A 22 -5.08 -3.56 -6.15
N GLN A 23 -3.77 -3.60 -5.92
CA GLN A 23 -2.89 -2.47 -6.19
C GLN A 23 -2.79 -2.19 -7.69
N THR A 24 -2.74 -3.24 -8.51
CA THR A 24 -2.75 -3.09 -9.97
C THR A 24 -4.04 -2.45 -10.47
N SER A 25 -5.19 -2.90 -9.98
CA SER A 25 -6.49 -2.33 -10.36
C SER A 25 -6.63 -0.88 -9.89
N ALA A 26 -6.29 -0.61 -8.63
CA ALA A 26 -6.37 0.73 -8.03
C ALA A 26 -5.50 1.75 -8.77
N THR A 27 -4.27 1.37 -9.12
CA THR A 27 -3.33 2.25 -9.85
C THR A 27 -3.79 2.52 -11.28
N LEU A 28 -4.31 1.51 -12.00
CA LEU A 28 -4.86 1.68 -13.34
C LEU A 28 -6.10 2.59 -13.35
N LEU A 29 -7.04 2.39 -12.41
CA LEU A 29 -8.23 3.23 -12.31
C LEU A 29 -7.88 4.66 -11.87
N GLY A 30 -6.89 4.82 -10.98
CA GLY A 30 -6.38 6.14 -10.61
C GLY A 30 -5.81 6.90 -11.81
N ARG A 31 -5.04 6.22 -12.68
CA ARG A 31 -4.57 6.82 -13.93
C ARG A 31 -5.71 7.18 -14.88
N TYR A 32 -6.70 6.29 -15.01
CA TYR A 32 -7.88 6.55 -15.82
C TYR A 32 -8.62 7.81 -15.34
N TYR A 33 -8.79 7.98 -14.02
CA TYR A 33 -9.41 9.17 -13.43
C TYR A 33 -8.69 10.47 -13.84
N TYR A 34 -7.37 10.56 -13.65
CA TYR A 34 -6.62 11.78 -14.01
C TYR A 34 -6.60 12.03 -15.53
N HIS A 35 -6.44 10.98 -16.33
CA HIS A 35 -6.42 11.11 -17.80
C HIS A 35 -7.76 11.59 -18.38
N GLN A 36 -8.87 11.29 -17.71
CA GLN A 36 -10.21 11.68 -18.13
C GLN A 36 -10.66 13.05 -17.61
N GLY A 37 -9.79 13.77 -16.88
CA GLY A 37 -10.03 15.15 -16.42
C GLY A 37 -10.17 15.31 -14.91
N GLY A 38 -9.99 14.25 -14.11
CA GLY A 38 -10.00 14.34 -12.65
C GLY A 38 -8.84 15.20 -12.13
N SER A 39 -9.10 16.06 -11.13
CA SER A 39 -8.13 17.07 -10.67
C SER A 39 -8.04 17.21 -9.14
N SER A 40 -9.08 16.77 -8.42
CA SER A 40 -9.14 16.86 -6.96
C SER A 40 -8.21 15.85 -6.29
N LYS A 41 -7.36 16.38 -5.39
CA LYS A 41 -6.45 15.57 -4.59
C LYS A 41 -7.17 14.90 -3.44
N TRP A 42 -8.05 15.64 -2.77
CA TRP A 42 -8.76 15.13 -1.61
C TRP A 42 -9.77 14.04 -1.97
N ILE A 43 -10.35 14.05 -3.18
CA ILE A 43 -11.17 12.93 -3.67
C ILE A 43 -10.31 11.68 -3.84
N SER A 44 -9.13 11.81 -4.44
CA SER A 44 -8.19 10.68 -4.59
C SER A 44 -7.72 10.13 -3.23
N THR A 45 -7.43 10.99 -2.26
CA THR A 45 -7.09 10.62 -0.88
C THR A 45 -8.27 9.98 -0.15
N PHE A 46 -9.48 10.52 -0.29
CA PHE A 46 -10.68 9.98 0.33
C PHE A 46 -10.99 8.56 -0.17
N VAL A 47 -10.91 8.35 -1.49
CA VAL A 47 -11.25 7.09 -2.13
C VAL A 47 -10.35 5.93 -1.69
N GLN A 48 -9.09 6.20 -1.31
CA GLN A 48 -8.17 5.17 -0.79
C GLN A 48 -8.73 4.46 0.45
N THR A 49 -9.46 5.18 1.30
CA THR A 49 -9.96 4.66 2.59
C THR A 49 -11.48 4.54 2.66
N ALA A 50 -12.23 5.22 1.80
CA ALA A 50 -13.69 5.26 1.80
C ALA A 50 -14.37 3.91 1.57
N GLY A 51 -13.67 2.92 1.00
CA GLY A 51 -14.23 1.58 0.78
C GLY A 51 -14.37 0.74 2.06
N PHE A 52 -13.91 1.22 3.22
CA PHE A 52 -13.90 0.46 4.48
C PHE A 52 -15.25 -0.20 4.86
N PRO A 53 -16.45 0.31 4.49
CA PRO A 53 -17.71 -0.37 4.82
C PRO A 53 -17.81 -1.80 4.27
N ILE A 54 -17.14 -2.09 3.16
CA ILE A 54 -17.10 -3.43 2.54
C ILE A 54 -16.47 -4.45 3.49
N LEU A 55 -15.56 -4.01 4.35
CA LEU A 55 -14.88 -4.89 5.31
C LEU A 55 -15.81 -5.36 6.44
N PHE A 56 -16.89 -4.62 6.74
CA PHE A 56 -17.92 -5.11 7.65
C PHE A 56 -18.68 -6.31 7.06
N LEU A 57 -18.89 -6.36 5.74
CA LEU A 57 -19.45 -7.54 5.08
C LEU A 57 -18.50 -8.73 5.21
N ALA A 58 -17.20 -8.51 5.06
CA ALA A 58 -16.20 -9.57 5.27
C ALA A 58 -16.22 -10.09 6.73
N LEU A 59 -16.38 -9.21 7.72
CA LEU A 59 -16.54 -9.61 9.13
C LEU A 59 -17.77 -10.50 9.37
N LEU A 60 -18.87 -10.30 8.65
CA LEU A 60 -20.06 -11.14 8.76
C LEU A 60 -19.82 -12.55 8.19
N CYS A 61 -18.98 -12.67 7.15
CA CYS A 61 -18.59 -13.96 6.55
C CYS A 61 -17.61 -14.76 7.41
N PHE A 62 -16.89 -14.11 8.33
CA PHE A 62 -16.00 -14.74 9.31
C PHE A 62 -16.59 -14.64 10.71
N PRO A 63 -17.65 -15.41 11.04
CA PRO A 63 -18.27 -15.35 12.35
C PRO A 63 -17.24 -15.68 13.43
N LYS A 64 -17.26 -14.89 14.52
CA LYS A 64 -16.52 -15.20 15.74
C LYS A 64 -16.85 -16.64 16.13
N SER A 65 -15.84 -17.50 16.24
CA SER A 65 -16.02 -18.77 16.93
C SER A 65 -16.52 -18.44 18.34
N SER A 66 -17.79 -18.72 18.59
CA SER A 66 -18.41 -18.68 19.90
C SER A 66 -17.85 -19.85 20.72
N GLY A 67 -16.63 -19.68 21.23
CA GLY A 67 -15.94 -20.70 22.00
C GLY A 67 -15.01 -20.07 23.03
N GLY A 68 -15.51 -19.93 24.25
CA GLY A 68 -14.70 -19.76 25.46
C GLY A 68 -14.72 -18.35 26.05
N GLY A 69 -15.67 -18.10 26.96
CA GLY A 69 -15.44 -17.14 28.03
C GLY A 69 -14.19 -17.55 28.81
N GLY A 70 -13.17 -16.70 28.79
CA GLY A 70 -11.92 -16.89 29.50
C GLY A 70 -11.24 -15.54 29.64
N ALA A 71 -11.44 -14.92 30.81
CA ALA A 71 -10.75 -13.70 31.20
C ALA A 71 -9.23 -13.96 31.25
N SER A 72 -8.48 -13.38 30.32
CA SER A 72 -7.04 -13.21 30.46
C SER A 72 -6.51 -12.12 29.53
N GLY A 73 -6.37 -10.90 30.07
CA GLY A 73 -5.44 -9.89 29.56
C GLY A 73 -5.82 -9.16 28.26
N ASP A 74 -7.07 -8.70 28.11
CA ASP A 74 -7.38 -7.75 27.05
C ASP A 74 -6.55 -6.47 27.26
N ALA A 75 -5.77 -6.07 26.26
CA ALA A 75 -5.17 -4.74 26.24
C ALA A 75 -6.29 -3.70 26.49
N PRO A 76 -6.04 -2.64 27.28
CA PRO A 76 -7.08 -1.66 27.58
C PRO A 76 -7.69 -1.16 26.27
N VAL A 77 -9.00 -1.33 26.10
CA VAL A 77 -9.72 -0.94 24.87
C VAL A 77 -9.40 0.50 24.48
N ALA A 78 -9.22 1.37 25.48
CA ALA A 78 -8.76 2.75 25.30
C ALA A 78 -7.37 2.86 24.65
N LYS A 79 -6.39 2.02 25.03
CA LYS A 79 -5.06 2.02 24.41
C LYS A 79 -5.13 1.59 22.95
N VAL A 80 -5.90 0.54 22.63
CA VAL A 80 -6.09 0.07 21.25
C VAL A 80 -6.80 1.13 20.41
N ALA A 81 -7.83 1.78 20.96
CA ALA A 81 -8.54 2.86 20.29
C ALA A 81 -7.62 4.05 19.99
N VAL A 82 -6.78 4.46 20.95
CA VAL A 82 -5.79 5.53 20.72
C VAL A 82 -4.80 5.14 19.62
N ILE A 83 -4.31 3.90 19.62
CA ILE A 83 -3.41 3.42 18.55
C ILE A 83 -4.09 3.48 17.18
N TYR A 84 -5.35 3.04 17.07
CA TYR A 84 -6.08 3.09 15.80
C TYR A 84 -6.35 4.51 15.34
N VAL A 85 -6.66 5.44 16.25
CA VAL A 85 -6.82 6.85 15.93
C VAL A 85 -5.51 7.45 15.43
N VAL A 86 -4.41 7.23 16.14
CA VAL A 86 -3.09 7.74 15.73
C VAL A 86 -2.69 7.14 14.38
N LEU A 87 -2.81 5.83 14.19
CA LEU A 87 -2.48 5.18 12.92
C LEU A 87 -3.37 5.68 11.77
N GLY A 88 -4.67 5.83 11.98
CA GLY A 88 -5.58 6.35 10.96
C GLY A 88 -5.27 7.80 10.56
N LEU A 89 -4.87 8.64 11.51
CA LEU A 89 -4.42 10.01 11.22
C LEU A 89 -3.10 10.02 10.44
N VAL A 90 -2.16 9.13 10.79
CA VAL A 90 -0.89 8.99 10.07
C VAL A 90 -1.13 8.48 8.65
N ILE A 91 -2.06 7.54 8.45
CA ILE A 91 -2.48 7.07 7.11
C ILE A 91 -3.05 8.22 6.28
N ALA A 92 -3.98 9.01 6.83
CA ALA A 92 -4.53 10.16 6.10
C ALA A 92 -3.45 11.19 5.71
N ALA A 93 -2.46 11.40 6.59
CA ALA A 93 -1.32 12.26 6.28
C ALA A 93 -0.44 11.67 5.16
N ASP A 94 -0.18 10.35 5.20
CA ASP A 94 0.58 9.62 4.18
C ASP A 94 -0.10 9.71 2.80
N ASP A 95 -1.39 9.40 2.73
CA ASP A 95 -2.20 9.47 1.52
C ASP A 95 -2.19 10.90 0.92
N MET A 96 -2.23 11.92 1.77
CA MET A 96 -2.16 13.33 1.36
C MET A 96 -0.76 13.74 0.88
N MET A 97 0.30 13.22 1.51
CA MET A 97 1.69 13.43 1.08
C MET A 97 1.93 12.78 -0.30
N TYR A 98 1.48 11.54 -0.51
CA TYR A 98 1.58 10.87 -1.81
C TYR A 98 0.76 11.59 -2.89
N ALA A 99 -0.51 11.94 -2.61
CA ALA A 99 -1.35 12.68 -3.56
C ALA A 99 -0.73 14.05 -3.92
N SER A 100 -0.12 14.74 -2.95
CA SER A 100 0.57 16.00 -3.20
C SER A 100 1.89 15.82 -3.95
N GLY A 101 2.67 14.78 -3.63
CA GLY A 101 3.90 14.43 -4.32
C GLY A 101 3.68 14.11 -5.79
N LEU A 102 2.65 13.32 -6.09
CA LEU A 102 2.27 12.95 -7.46
C LEU A 102 1.90 14.17 -8.32
N LYS A 103 1.35 15.24 -7.72
CA LYS A 103 1.02 16.48 -8.44
C LYS A 103 2.25 17.32 -8.82
N TYR A 104 3.31 17.28 -8.01
CA TYR A 104 4.46 18.18 -8.16
C TYR A 104 5.67 17.51 -8.81
N LEU A 105 5.67 16.18 -8.90
CA LEU A 105 6.79 15.41 -9.45
C LEU A 105 6.39 14.71 -10.74
N PRO A 106 7.31 14.62 -11.71
CA PRO A 106 7.19 13.66 -12.80
C PRO A 106 7.03 12.24 -12.24
N VAL A 107 6.22 11.43 -12.91
CA VAL A 107 5.93 10.03 -12.52
C VAL A 107 7.20 9.22 -12.31
N SER A 108 8.22 9.47 -13.13
CA SER A 108 9.55 8.87 -13.06
C SER A 108 10.26 9.14 -11.73
N THR A 109 10.30 10.41 -11.34
CA THR A 109 10.91 10.87 -10.09
C THR A 109 10.12 10.38 -8.89
N TYR A 110 8.79 10.44 -8.97
CA TYR A 110 7.91 9.95 -7.92
C TYR A 110 8.14 8.46 -7.63
N SER A 111 8.17 7.61 -8.66
CA SER A 111 8.43 6.17 -8.51
C SER A 111 9.80 5.87 -7.90
N LEU A 112 10.83 6.62 -8.33
CA LEU A 112 12.19 6.48 -7.79
C LEU A 112 12.24 6.81 -6.28
N ILE A 113 11.51 7.83 -5.83
CA ILE A 113 11.45 8.18 -4.41
C ILE A 113 10.60 7.17 -3.64
N CYS A 114 9.52 6.63 -4.21
CA CYS A 114 8.74 5.55 -3.62
C CYS A 114 9.60 4.31 -3.35
N ALA A 115 10.57 3.99 -4.21
CA ALA A 115 11.51 2.88 -4.01
C ALA A 115 12.25 2.94 -2.66
N SER A 116 12.51 4.16 -2.15
CA SER A 116 13.16 4.36 -0.85
C SER A 116 12.34 3.80 0.33
N GLN A 117 11.05 3.52 0.14
CA GLN A 117 10.19 2.88 1.15
C GLN A 117 10.81 1.58 1.67
N LEU A 118 11.43 0.77 0.79
CA LEU A 118 12.04 -0.49 1.20
C LEU A 118 13.22 -0.28 2.15
N ALA A 119 14.05 0.73 1.89
CA ALA A 119 15.17 1.08 2.76
C ALA A 119 14.66 1.52 4.15
N PHE A 120 13.65 2.39 4.19
CA PHE A 120 13.03 2.81 5.46
C PHE A 120 12.39 1.63 6.20
N ASN A 121 11.73 0.71 5.50
CA ASN A 121 11.10 -0.44 6.10
C ASN A 121 12.11 -1.38 6.75
N VAL A 122 13.26 -1.62 6.11
CA VAL A 122 14.35 -2.40 6.72
C VAL A 122 14.80 -1.77 8.05
N VAL A 123 14.99 -0.45 8.06
CA VAL A 123 15.40 0.29 9.27
C VAL A 123 14.33 0.19 10.35
N PHE A 124 13.07 0.50 10.04
CA PHE A 124 11.98 0.47 11.03
C PHE A 124 11.66 -0.95 11.51
N SER A 125 11.66 -1.95 10.63
CA SER A 125 11.46 -3.35 10.99
C SER A 125 12.58 -3.89 11.88
N TYR A 126 13.82 -3.44 11.66
CA TYR A 126 14.94 -3.77 12.55
C TYR A 126 14.83 -3.07 13.91
N VAL A 127 14.57 -1.76 13.91
CA VAL A 127 14.57 -0.95 15.15
C VAL A 127 13.33 -1.22 16.02
N LEU A 128 12.14 -1.26 15.42
CA LEU A 128 10.87 -1.37 16.14
C LEU A 128 10.45 -2.81 16.39
N ASN A 129 10.63 -3.69 15.40
CA ASN A 129 10.17 -5.08 15.46
C ASN A 129 11.32 -6.07 15.75
N SER A 130 12.55 -5.57 15.94
CA SER A 130 13.74 -6.40 16.21
C SER A 130 13.92 -7.54 15.19
N GLN A 131 13.52 -7.32 13.93
CA GLN A 131 13.64 -8.34 12.89
C GLN A 131 15.10 -8.63 12.56
N LYS A 132 15.44 -9.92 12.41
CA LYS A 132 16.79 -10.34 12.02
C LYS A 132 17.02 -10.03 10.55
N LEU A 133 17.85 -9.03 10.28
CA LEU A 133 18.27 -8.69 8.92
C LEU A 133 19.37 -9.65 8.46
N THR A 134 19.09 -10.45 7.43
CA THR A 134 20.09 -11.32 6.78
C THR A 134 20.63 -10.65 5.52
N GLY A 135 21.87 -10.97 5.10
CA GLY A 135 22.49 -10.42 3.90
C GLY A 135 21.66 -10.58 2.61
N LEU A 136 20.85 -11.64 2.50
CA LEU A 136 19.94 -11.83 1.36
C LEU A 136 18.74 -10.88 1.36
N ILE A 137 18.26 -10.45 2.54
CA ILE A 137 17.23 -9.40 2.67
C ILE A 137 17.80 -8.06 2.19
N PHE A 138 19.03 -7.74 2.61
CA PHE A 138 19.71 -6.52 2.19
C PHE A 138 19.94 -6.50 0.67
N ASN A 139 20.37 -7.63 0.10
CA ASN A 139 20.53 -7.78 -1.34
C ASN A 139 19.19 -7.62 -2.09
N ALA A 140 18.12 -8.26 -1.60
CA ALA A 140 16.78 -8.13 -2.18
C ALA A 140 16.28 -6.69 -2.18
N VAL A 141 16.47 -5.97 -1.08
CA VAL A 141 16.07 -4.57 -0.94
C VAL A 141 16.83 -3.68 -1.91
N ILE A 142 18.15 -3.85 -2.03
CA ILE A 142 18.96 -3.11 -3.01
C ILE A 142 18.45 -3.36 -4.43
N LEU A 143 18.21 -4.62 -4.79
CA LEU A 143 17.76 -5.00 -6.13
C LEU A 143 16.36 -4.45 -6.44
N LEU A 144 15.41 -4.57 -5.50
CA LEU A 144 14.06 -4.02 -5.67
C LEU A 144 14.08 -2.49 -5.77
N THR A 145 14.91 -1.82 -4.96
CA THR A 145 15.08 -0.36 -5.04
C THR A 145 15.67 0.05 -6.41
N LEU A 146 16.64 -0.70 -6.92
CA LEU A 146 17.22 -0.48 -8.26
C LEU A 146 16.22 -0.76 -9.38
N SER A 147 15.35 -1.76 -9.24
CA SER A 147 14.28 -2.03 -10.21
C SER A 147 13.29 -0.86 -10.28
N ASP A 148 12.77 -0.42 -9.14
CA ASP A 148 11.83 0.71 -9.11
C ASP A 148 12.48 2.00 -9.63
N ALA A 149 13.77 2.19 -9.36
CA ALA A 149 14.55 3.28 -9.90
C ALA A 149 14.61 3.24 -11.43
N LEU A 150 14.90 2.08 -12.01
CA LEU A 150 14.95 1.88 -13.45
C LEU A 150 13.57 2.03 -14.09
N LEU A 151 12.49 1.56 -13.45
CA LEU A 151 11.12 1.79 -13.92
C LEU A 151 10.74 3.28 -13.89
N GLY A 152 11.24 4.01 -12.89
CA GLY A 152 11.10 5.46 -12.82
C GLY A 152 11.74 6.13 -14.03
N VAL A 153 13.01 5.86 -14.33
CA VAL A 153 13.80 6.63 -15.31
C VAL A 153 13.30 6.55 -16.78
N ASN A 154 12.51 5.54 -17.18
CA ASN A 154 12.08 5.35 -18.59
C ASN A 154 10.67 5.84 -18.93
N HIS A 155 10.15 6.86 -18.27
CA HIS A 155 9.04 7.61 -18.85
C HIS A 155 9.63 8.67 -19.77
N ASP A 156 9.34 8.56 -21.08
CA ASP A 156 9.75 9.51 -22.10
C ASP A 156 9.52 10.94 -21.59
N GLU A 157 10.62 11.69 -21.49
CA GLU A 157 10.64 13.09 -21.10
C GLU A 157 9.87 13.92 -22.14
N THR A 158 8.55 14.05 -21.97
CA THR A 158 7.74 15.02 -22.73
C THR A 158 6.77 15.83 -21.87
N GLU A 159 6.60 15.54 -20.58
CA GLU A 159 5.75 16.35 -19.70
C GLU A 159 6.56 17.41 -18.91
N ASP A 160 6.58 18.61 -19.48
CA ASP A 160 6.59 19.93 -18.80
C ASP A 160 7.65 20.18 -17.70
N MET A 161 8.94 20.03 -18.03
CA MET A 161 10.02 20.68 -17.27
C MET A 161 10.12 22.20 -17.52
N SER A 162 9.32 22.78 -18.42
CA SER A 162 9.53 24.15 -18.92
C SER A 162 8.84 25.27 -18.11
N GLY A 163 8.16 24.96 -16.98
CA GLY A 163 7.39 25.97 -16.25
C GLY A 163 7.27 25.87 -14.73
N MET A 164 7.79 24.83 -14.07
CA MET A 164 7.53 24.66 -12.62
C MET A 164 8.58 25.36 -11.73
N PRO A 165 8.17 26.19 -10.74
CA PRO A 165 9.10 26.81 -9.79
C PRO A 165 9.88 25.74 -9.02
N ARG A 166 11.22 25.87 -8.95
CA ARG A 166 12.11 24.93 -8.22
C ARG A 166 11.63 24.59 -6.80
N GLY A 167 10.96 25.53 -6.12
CA GLY A 167 10.41 25.31 -4.78
C GLY A 167 9.26 24.31 -4.72
N LYS A 168 8.40 24.21 -5.75
CA LYS A 168 7.29 23.24 -5.80
C LYS A 168 7.81 21.83 -6.06
N TYR A 169 8.82 21.70 -6.92
CA TYR A 169 9.50 20.44 -7.18
C TYR A 169 10.19 19.90 -5.91
N LEU A 170 10.94 20.74 -5.20
CA LEU A 170 11.57 20.36 -3.93
C LEU A 170 10.53 19.97 -2.86
N MET A 171 9.42 20.70 -2.78
CA MET A 171 8.31 20.34 -1.90
C MET A 171 7.73 18.96 -2.25
N GLY A 172 7.49 18.69 -3.54
CA GLY A 172 7.05 17.38 -4.03
C GLY A 172 8.03 16.27 -3.63
N PHE A 173 9.33 16.49 -3.83
CA PHE A 173 10.38 15.54 -3.45
C PHE A 173 10.35 15.22 -1.95
N LEU A 174 10.31 16.24 -1.10
CA LEU A 174 10.29 16.07 0.35
C LEU A 174 9.00 15.41 0.84
N LEU A 175 7.86 15.74 0.22
CA LEU A 175 6.57 15.11 0.53
C LEU A 175 6.57 13.63 0.16
N THR A 176 7.04 13.26 -1.03
CA THR A 176 7.10 11.84 -1.44
C THR A 176 8.13 11.07 -0.62
N LEU A 177 9.29 11.64 -0.29
CA LEU A 177 10.28 10.98 0.57
C LEU A 177 9.74 10.78 1.99
N GLY A 178 9.05 11.79 2.51
CA GLY A 178 8.33 11.72 3.78
C GLY A 178 7.23 10.65 3.77
N ALA A 179 6.48 10.54 2.67
CA ALA A 179 5.46 9.50 2.49
C ALA A 179 6.08 8.10 2.47
N SER A 180 7.14 7.87 1.69
CA SER A 180 7.86 6.59 1.69
C SER A 180 8.35 6.17 3.08
N GLY A 181 8.83 7.13 3.87
CA GLY A 181 9.19 6.89 5.27
C GLY A 181 7.99 6.61 6.17
N THR A 182 6.91 7.37 6.00
CA THR A 182 5.68 7.27 6.80
C THR A 182 4.94 5.96 6.51
N TYR A 183 4.79 5.56 5.25
CA TYR A 183 4.25 4.27 4.84
C TYR A 183 5.00 3.10 5.50
N SER A 184 6.33 3.11 5.44
CA SER A 184 7.15 2.09 6.07
C SER A 184 7.02 2.08 7.60
N LEU A 185 6.90 3.27 8.21
CA LEU A 185 6.63 3.39 9.64
C LEU A 185 5.24 2.84 10.00
N ILE A 186 4.20 3.13 9.21
CA ILE A 186 2.84 2.59 9.38
C ILE A 186 2.92 1.07 9.40
N LEU A 187 3.54 0.44 8.39
CA LEU A 187 3.68 -1.02 8.32
C LEU A 187 4.37 -1.60 9.57
N SER A 188 5.49 -1.00 10.00
CA SER A 188 6.20 -1.46 11.19
C SER A 188 5.39 -1.26 12.48
N LEU A 189 4.67 -0.15 12.64
CA LEU A 189 3.79 0.10 13.79
C LEU A 189 2.57 -0.85 13.79
N MET A 190 2.04 -1.21 12.62
CA MET A 190 0.98 -2.20 12.52
C MET A 190 1.46 -3.56 13.02
N GLN A 191 2.65 -4.00 12.58
CA GLN A 191 3.27 -5.22 13.09
C GLN A 191 3.48 -5.17 14.61
N LEU A 192 4.05 -4.07 15.11
CA LEU A 192 4.31 -3.88 16.55
C LEU A 192 3.02 -3.96 17.37
N THR A 193 1.92 -3.39 16.85
CA THR A 193 0.60 -3.43 17.49
C THR A 193 0.05 -4.85 17.55
N PHE A 194 0.21 -5.64 16.49
CA PHE A 194 -0.20 -7.06 16.51
C PHE A 194 0.59 -7.87 17.53
N GLU A 195 1.92 -7.75 17.51
CA GLU A 195 2.82 -8.54 18.35
C GLU A 195 2.73 -8.16 19.84
N ASN A 196 2.65 -6.86 20.15
CA ASN A 196 2.77 -6.38 21.53
C ASN A 196 1.43 -6.03 22.20
N VAL A 197 0.42 -5.63 21.44
CA VAL A 197 -0.85 -5.11 22.00
C VAL A 197 -1.98 -6.11 21.80
N ILE A 198 -2.24 -6.51 20.56
CA ILE A 198 -3.39 -7.35 20.23
C ILE A 198 -3.16 -8.79 20.70
N LYS A 199 -1.96 -9.36 20.50
CA LYS A 199 -1.54 -10.72 20.90
C LYS A 199 -2.50 -11.86 20.50
N LYS A 200 -3.52 -11.56 19.70
CA LYS A 200 -4.53 -12.48 19.20
C LYS A 200 -4.25 -12.75 17.73
N HIS A 201 -3.88 -13.98 17.42
CA HIS A 201 -3.65 -14.40 16.06
C HIS A 201 -4.95 -14.76 15.33
N THR A 202 -5.81 -13.76 15.07
CA THR A 202 -7.07 -13.95 14.35
C THR A 202 -7.25 -12.98 13.19
N TYR A 203 -7.84 -13.45 12.10
CA TYR A 203 -8.23 -12.64 10.95
C TYR A 203 -9.23 -11.54 11.31
N THR A 204 -10.06 -11.78 12.32
CA THR A 204 -10.95 -10.75 12.88
C THR A 204 -10.15 -9.57 13.44
N ALA A 205 -8.96 -9.80 14.00
CA ALA A 205 -8.10 -8.72 14.48
C ALA A 205 -7.52 -7.88 13.32
N VAL A 206 -7.12 -8.54 12.23
CA VAL A 206 -6.67 -7.89 10.97
C VAL A 206 -7.77 -6.99 10.41
N LEU A 207 -8.98 -7.54 10.23
CA LEU A 207 -10.13 -6.79 9.73
C LEU A 207 -10.52 -5.63 10.66
N ASN A 208 -10.53 -5.84 11.97
CA ASN A 208 -10.83 -4.77 12.92
C ASN A 208 -9.82 -3.63 12.83
N MET A 209 -8.52 -3.95 12.83
CA MET A 209 -7.47 -2.95 12.73
C MET A 209 -7.63 -2.12 11.45
N GLN A 210 -7.82 -2.79 10.31
CA GLN A 210 -8.04 -2.12 9.02
C GLN A 210 -9.31 -1.25 9.02
N ILE A 211 -10.43 -1.74 9.57
CA ILE A 211 -11.69 -0.99 9.61
C ILE A 211 -11.54 0.30 10.41
N TYR A 212 -10.97 0.23 11.62
CA TYR A 212 -10.90 1.39 12.49
C TYR A 212 -9.87 2.42 12.01
N THR A 213 -8.73 1.99 11.50
CA THR A 213 -7.74 2.92 10.92
C THR A 213 -8.27 3.56 9.64
N ALA A 214 -8.92 2.80 8.75
CA ALA A 214 -9.53 3.33 7.53
C ALA A 214 -10.71 4.27 7.83
N LEU A 215 -11.54 3.98 8.85
CA LEU A 215 -12.61 4.87 9.30
C LEU A 215 -12.05 6.24 9.71
N VAL A 216 -11.02 6.25 10.57
CA VAL A 216 -10.39 7.48 11.05
C VAL A 216 -9.75 8.25 9.88
N ALA A 217 -9.05 7.54 9.00
CA ALA A 217 -8.45 8.14 7.81
C ALA A 217 -9.51 8.75 6.89
N THR A 218 -10.63 8.06 6.66
CA THR A 218 -11.74 8.54 5.85
C THR A 218 -12.35 9.81 6.43
N VAL A 219 -12.57 9.86 7.75
CA VAL A 219 -13.09 11.04 8.44
C VAL A 219 -12.11 12.21 8.32
N ALA A 220 -10.81 11.98 8.53
CA ALA A 220 -9.79 13.01 8.40
C ALA A 220 -9.71 13.56 6.96
N SER A 221 -9.71 12.67 5.95
CA SER A 221 -9.72 13.03 4.53
C SER A 221 -10.99 13.78 4.14
N MET A 222 -12.14 13.40 4.68
CA MET A 222 -13.41 14.09 4.47
C MET A 222 -13.38 15.51 5.06
N VAL A 223 -12.85 15.68 6.28
CA VAL A 223 -12.65 17.01 6.88
C VAL A 223 -11.71 17.85 6.02
N GLY A 224 -10.62 17.27 5.49
CA GLY A 224 -9.71 17.94 4.57
C GLY A 224 -10.36 18.37 3.25
N LEU A 225 -11.21 17.50 2.67
CA LEU A 225 -12.00 17.79 1.47
C LEU A 225 -12.95 18.98 1.68
N PHE A 226 -13.64 19.02 2.82
CA PHE A 226 -14.54 20.13 3.14
C PHE A 226 -13.78 21.43 3.46
N ALA A 227 -12.70 21.34 4.23
CA ALA A 227 -11.90 22.50 4.64
C ALA A 227 -11.14 23.14 3.46
N SER A 228 -10.70 22.34 2.48
CA SER A 228 -10.02 22.84 1.27
C SER A 228 -10.97 23.46 0.25
N GLY A 229 -12.28 23.22 0.36
CA GLY A 229 -13.27 23.70 -0.60
C GLY A 229 -13.31 22.92 -1.91
N GLU A 230 -12.49 21.87 -2.07
CA GLU A 230 -12.46 21.04 -3.29
C GLU A 230 -13.79 20.33 -3.56
N TRP A 231 -14.62 20.13 -2.53
CA TRP A 231 -15.99 19.60 -2.68
C TRP A 231 -16.87 20.41 -3.65
N ARG A 232 -16.62 21.72 -3.81
CA ARG A 232 -17.37 22.57 -4.74
C ARG A 232 -16.99 22.34 -6.20
N MET A 233 -15.73 22.00 -6.45
CA MET A 233 -15.22 21.69 -7.79
C MET A 233 -15.58 20.27 -8.22
N MET A 234 -16.01 19.40 -7.31
CA MET A 234 -16.39 18.02 -7.62
C MET A 234 -17.55 17.93 -8.62
N THR A 235 -18.56 18.80 -8.51
CA THR A 235 -19.69 18.79 -9.45
C THR A 235 -19.25 19.19 -10.85
N GLU A 236 -18.41 20.22 -10.95
CA GLU A 236 -17.84 20.69 -12.22
C GLU A 236 -16.89 19.65 -12.83
N GLU A 237 -16.08 18.98 -12.00
CA GLU A 237 -15.19 17.89 -12.43
C GLU A 237 -15.97 16.69 -12.95
N MET A 238 -17.06 16.31 -12.27
CA MET A 238 -17.93 15.21 -12.68
C MET A 238 -18.65 15.52 -14.00
N ASP A 239 -19.05 16.77 -14.22
CA ASP A 239 -19.72 17.23 -15.45
C ASP A 239 -18.76 17.32 -16.64
N THR A 240 -17.50 17.67 -16.39
CA THR A 240 -16.47 17.82 -17.43
C THR A 240 -15.67 16.53 -17.68
N PHE A 241 -15.94 15.47 -16.91
CA PHE A 241 -15.27 14.18 -17.08
C PHE A 241 -15.54 13.59 -18.46
N ARG A 242 -14.48 13.33 -19.23
CA ARG A 242 -14.56 12.96 -20.65
C ARG A 242 -15.42 11.73 -20.95
N SER A 243 -15.46 10.78 -20.01
CA SER A 243 -16.24 9.54 -20.14
C SER A 243 -17.66 9.63 -19.54
N GLY A 244 -18.06 10.80 -19.05
CA GLY A 244 -19.36 11.05 -18.43
C GLY A 244 -19.44 10.74 -16.93
N GLN A 245 -20.46 11.29 -16.28
CA GLN A 245 -20.68 11.23 -14.82
C GLN A 245 -20.77 9.79 -14.26
N PHE A 246 -21.40 8.87 -15.00
CA PHE A 246 -21.50 7.47 -14.56
C PHE A 246 -20.13 6.78 -14.52
N SER A 247 -19.29 7.03 -15.52
CA SER A 247 -17.93 6.49 -15.58
C SER A 247 -17.05 7.09 -14.47
N TYR A 248 -17.21 8.39 -14.19
CA TYR A 248 -16.57 9.05 -13.04
C TYR A 248 -16.90 8.33 -11.74
N PHE A 249 -18.19 8.17 -11.43
CA PHE A 249 -18.63 7.52 -10.20
C PHE A 249 -18.14 6.07 -10.10
N MET A 250 -18.28 5.29 -11.18
CA MET A 250 -17.81 3.90 -11.21
C MET A 250 -16.30 3.79 -11.03
N THR A 251 -15.53 4.73 -11.58
CA THR A 251 -14.07 4.78 -11.38
C THR A 251 -13.77 4.97 -9.89
N LEU A 252 -14.37 5.96 -9.23
CA LEU A 252 -14.14 6.20 -7.81
C LEU A 252 -14.54 5.00 -6.94
N VAL A 253 -15.70 4.38 -7.20
CA VAL A 253 -16.17 3.22 -6.44
C VAL A 253 -15.21 2.03 -6.59
N TRP A 254 -14.83 1.68 -7.82
CA TRP A 254 -13.93 0.56 -8.04
C TRP A 254 -12.51 0.83 -7.54
N THR A 255 -12.03 2.08 -7.62
CA THR A 255 -10.77 2.47 -6.97
C THR A 255 -10.85 2.25 -5.46
N ALA A 256 -11.94 2.65 -4.80
CA ALA A 256 -12.11 2.43 -3.37
C ALA A 256 -12.14 0.93 -3.02
N VAL A 257 -12.88 0.12 -3.78
CA VAL A 257 -12.95 -1.33 -3.60
C VAL A 257 -11.56 -1.95 -3.75
N SER A 258 -10.83 -1.60 -4.81
CA SER A 258 -9.49 -2.11 -5.07
C SER A 258 -8.50 -1.76 -3.95
N TRP A 259 -8.52 -0.51 -3.46
CA TRP A 259 -7.66 -0.11 -2.33
C TRP A 259 -7.97 -0.87 -1.05
N GLN A 260 -9.23 -1.17 -0.76
CA GLN A 260 -9.56 -1.99 0.41
C GLN A 260 -9.08 -3.42 0.28
N ILE A 261 -9.20 -4.03 -0.91
CA ILE A 261 -8.67 -5.37 -1.16
C ILE A 261 -7.15 -5.37 -0.93
N THR A 262 -6.44 -4.38 -1.47
CA THR A 262 -4.99 -4.22 -1.23
C THR A 262 -4.69 -4.08 0.25
N SER A 263 -5.41 -3.22 0.96
CA SER A 263 -5.13 -2.94 2.37
C SER A 263 -5.37 -4.17 3.25
N VAL A 264 -6.41 -4.97 2.98
CA VAL A 264 -6.61 -6.25 3.66
C VAL A 264 -5.44 -7.19 3.41
N GLY A 265 -4.99 -7.32 2.16
CA GLY A 265 -3.83 -8.16 1.82
C GLY A 265 -2.55 -7.68 2.52
N VAL A 266 -2.30 -6.36 2.56
CA VAL A 266 -1.13 -5.77 3.24
C VAL A 266 -1.15 -6.07 4.73
N VAL A 267 -2.27 -5.77 5.41
CA VAL A 267 -2.38 -6.02 6.86
C VAL A 267 -2.36 -7.52 7.16
N GLY A 268 -2.92 -8.36 6.28
CA GLY A 268 -2.83 -9.82 6.33
C GLY A 268 -1.38 -10.30 6.28
N LEU A 269 -0.59 -9.87 5.29
CA LEU A 269 0.84 -10.20 5.19
C LEU A 269 1.68 -9.69 6.36
N VAL A 270 1.38 -8.49 6.86
CA VAL A 270 2.01 -7.95 8.07
C VAL A 270 1.78 -8.87 9.26
N PHE A 271 0.55 -9.37 9.38
CA PHE A 271 0.12 -10.22 10.48
C PHE A 271 0.61 -11.67 10.36
N GLU A 272 0.65 -12.23 9.16
CA GLU A 272 1.05 -13.62 8.91
C GLU A 272 2.55 -13.84 8.75
N VAL A 273 3.26 -12.83 8.22
CA VAL A 273 4.67 -12.93 7.87
C VAL A 273 5.48 -11.80 8.51
N SER A 274 5.33 -10.58 7.99
CA SER A 274 5.97 -9.37 8.51
C SER A 274 5.65 -8.12 7.68
N SER A 275 5.86 -6.95 8.27
CA SER A 275 5.82 -5.66 7.59
C SER A 275 6.83 -5.54 6.44
N LEU A 276 8.02 -6.14 6.59
CA LEU A 276 9.02 -6.18 5.54
C LEU A 276 8.56 -7.04 4.36
N PHE A 277 8.01 -8.23 4.62
CA PHE A 277 7.48 -9.11 3.57
C PHE A 277 6.36 -8.43 2.79
N SER A 278 5.41 -7.83 3.52
CA SER A 278 4.31 -7.10 2.91
C SER A 278 4.78 -5.97 2.00
N ASN A 279 5.79 -5.20 2.43
CA ASN A 279 6.31 -4.09 1.61
C ASN A 279 7.05 -4.59 0.38
N VAL A 280 7.82 -5.69 0.50
CA VAL A 280 8.47 -6.33 -0.65
C VAL A 280 7.44 -6.79 -1.69
N ILE A 281 6.35 -7.45 -1.26
CA ILE A 281 5.26 -7.87 -2.18
C ILE A 281 4.58 -6.66 -2.82
N SER A 282 4.31 -5.61 -2.05
CA SER A 282 3.70 -4.38 -2.56
C SER A 282 4.59 -3.71 -3.60
N THR A 283 5.91 -3.74 -3.39
CA THR A 283 6.89 -3.17 -4.33
C THR A 283 7.00 -4.00 -5.61
N VAL A 284 7.05 -5.33 -5.52
CA VAL A 284 7.06 -6.23 -6.70
C VAL A 284 5.78 -6.11 -7.54
N SER A 285 4.68 -5.66 -6.94
CA SER A 285 3.43 -5.40 -7.65
C SER A 285 3.52 -4.19 -8.59
N LEU A 286 4.44 -3.25 -8.35
CA LEU A 286 4.59 -2.04 -9.16
C LEU A 286 5.06 -2.35 -10.62
N PRO A 287 6.08 -3.20 -10.86
CA PRO A 287 6.46 -3.65 -12.20
C PRO A 287 5.38 -4.42 -12.98
N ILE A 288 4.38 -4.99 -12.29
CA ILE A 288 3.30 -5.76 -12.92
C ILE A 288 2.32 -4.82 -13.65
N VAL A 289 2.17 -3.58 -13.18
CA VAL A 289 1.27 -2.59 -13.77
C VAL A 289 1.68 -2.21 -15.21
N PRO A 290 2.95 -1.85 -15.51
CA PRO A 290 3.42 -1.67 -16.88
C PRO A 290 3.23 -2.90 -17.78
N LEU A 291 3.38 -4.11 -17.24
CA LEU A 291 3.17 -5.36 -17.99
C LEU A 291 1.73 -5.48 -18.50
N PHE A 292 0.76 -5.26 -17.62
CA PHE A 292 -0.66 -5.24 -18.02
C PHE A 292 -0.98 -4.04 -18.91
N ALA A 293 -0.32 -2.90 -18.72
CA ALA A 293 -0.50 -1.76 -19.58
C ALA A 293 -0.06 -2.05 -21.02
N VAL A 294 1.10 -2.70 -21.20
CA VAL A 294 1.59 -3.19 -22.50
C VAL A 294 0.63 -4.22 -23.10
N LEU A 295 0.14 -5.17 -22.30
CA LEU A 295 -0.69 -6.27 -22.79
C LEU A 295 -2.11 -5.83 -23.21
N ILE A 296 -2.69 -4.87 -22.49
CA ILE A 296 -4.09 -4.43 -22.68
C ILE A 296 -4.16 -3.20 -23.59
N PHE A 297 -3.22 -2.25 -23.44
CA PHE A 297 -3.23 -0.99 -24.20
C PHE A 297 -2.22 -0.96 -25.35
N HIS A 298 -1.54 -2.08 -25.63
CA HIS A 298 -0.48 -2.17 -26.66
C HIS A 298 0.63 -1.12 -26.49
N ASP A 299 0.93 -0.78 -25.24
CA ASP A 299 1.97 0.17 -24.89
C ASP A 299 3.36 -0.35 -25.26
N THR A 300 4.32 0.52 -25.56
CA THR A 300 5.67 0.08 -25.99
C THR A 300 6.53 -0.34 -24.80
N MET A 301 7.11 -1.54 -24.90
CA MET A 301 7.93 -2.14 -23.86
C MET A 301 9.41 -1.90 -24.14
N ASP A 302 9.97 -0.88 -23.50
CA ASP A 302 11.38 -0.51 -23.65
C ASP A 302 12.32 -1.52 -22.97
N GLY A 303 13.54 -1.66 -23.51
CA GLY A 303 14.56 -2.61 -23.03
C GLY A 303 14.93 -2.41 -21.56
N ILE A 304 14.86 -1.17 -21.07
CA ILE A 304 15.15 -0.85 -19.67
C ILE A 304 13.98 -1.26 -18.75
N LYS A 305 12.72 -1.22 -19.20
CA LYS A 305 11.56 -1.79 -18.46
C LYS A 305 11.73 -3.30 -18.27
N ILE A 306 12.23 -4.01 -19.30
CA ILE A 306 12.54 -5.45 -19.23
C ILE A 306 13.63 -5.72 -18.20
N ILE A 307 14.73 -4.96 -18.22
CA ILE A 307 15.83 -5.10 -17.27
C ILE A 307 15.34 -4.86 -15.84
N ALA A 308 14.52 -3.83 -15.62
CA ALA A 308 13.97 -3.53 -14.31
C ALA A 308 13.12 -4.69 -13.76
N MET A 309 12.23 -5.25 -14.58
CA MET A 309 11.43 -6.41 -14.19
C MET A 309 12.27 -7.64 -13.84
N LEU A 310 13.35 -7.91 -14.59
CA LEU A 310 14.26 -9.03 -14.29
C LEU A 310 14.98 -8.81 -12.96
N ILE A 311 15.37 -7.57 -12.66
CA ILE A 311 15.98 -7.20 -11.37
C ILE A 311 14.95 -7.32 -10.22
N ALA A 312 13.70 -6.91 -10.41
CA ALA A 312 12.63 -7.12 -9.43
C ALA A 312 12.40 -8.61 -9.16
N ALA A 313 12.34 -9.42 -10.22
CA ALA A 313 12.21 -10.88 -10.10
C ALA A 313 13.39 -11.47 -9.32
N TRP A 314 14.62 -11.03 -9.59
CA TRP A 314 15.79 -11.47 -8.86
C TRP A 314 15.76 -11.06 -7.38
N GLY A 315 15.41 -9.81 -7.08
CA GLY A 315 15.25 -9.30 -5.72
C GLY A 315 14.20 -10.10 -4.94
N PHE A 316 13.06 -10.38 -5.58
CA PHE A 316 12.00 -11.20 -5.02
C PHE A 316 12.44 -12.65 -4.76
N VAL A 317 13.10 -13.29 -5.72
CA VAL A 317 13.62 -14.66 -5.57
C VAL A 317 14.66 -14.73 -4.44
N SER A 318 15.53 -13.72 -4.31
CA SER A 318 16.52 -13.64 -3.23
C SER A 318 15.85 -13.55 -1.86
N TYR A 319 14.75 -12.80 -1.77
CA TYR A 319 13.97 -12.66 -0.55
C TYR A 319 13.21 -13.95 -0.18
N LEU A 320 12.54 -14.58 -1.15
CA LEU A 320 11.85 -15.86 -0.94
C LEU A 320 12.82 -16.97 -0.52
N MET A 321 13.98 -17.07 -1.18
CA MET A 321 15.00 -18.06 -0.83
C MET A 321 15.46 -17.92 0.62
N GLN A 322 15.63 -16.68 1.11
CA GLN A 322 15.96 -16.44 2.50
C GLN A 322 14.86 -16.91 3.45
N HIS A 323 13.60 -16.60 3.15
CA HIS A 323 12.46 -17.06 3.94
C HIS A 323 12.38 -18.61 3.98
N PHE A 324 12.65 -19.28 2.85
CA PHE A 324 12.73 -20.75 2.79
C PHE A 324 13.91 -21.33 3.58
N ILE A 325 15.06 -20.66 3.59
CA ILE A 325 16.25 -21.10 4.35
C ILE A 325 16.00 -20.98 5.85
N ASP A 326 15.40 -19.88 6.29
CA ASP A 326 15.10 -19.65 7.70
C ASP A 326 14.01 -20.61 8.20
N ASP A 327 12.99 -20.91 7.40
CA ASP A 327 11.95 -21.89 7.72
C ASP A 327 12.53 -23.34 7.78
N LYS A 328 13.51 -23.66 6.92
CA LYS A 328 14.25 -24.94 6.99
C LYS A 328 15.16 -25.03 8.21
N LYS A 329 15.76 -23.92 8.67
CA LYS A 329 16.58 -23.89 9.90
C LYS A 329 15.71 -24.03 11.15
N ALA A 330 14.55 -23.39 11.18
CA ALA A 330 13.60 -23.51 12.28
C ALA A 330 13.03 -24.94 12.45
N ARG A 331 12.92 -25.71 11.36
CA ARG A 331 12.47 -27.12 11.40
C ARG A 331 13.58 -28.13 11.72
N LYS A 332 14.85 -27.70 11.81
CA LYS A 332 16.00 -28.56 12.13
C LYS A 332 16.42 -28.49 13.60
N ILE A 333 15.76 -27.65 14.40
CA ILE A 333 15.88 -27.54 15.86
C ILE A 333 14.67 -28.24 16.47
#